data_AF-A0A7Y9ZLT6-F1
#
_entry.id   AF-A0A7Y9ZLT6-F1
#
_cell.length_a   1.000
_cell.length_b   1.000
_cell.length_c   1.000
_cell.angle_alpha   90.00
_cell.angle_beta   90.00
_cell.angle_gamma   90.00
#
_symmetry.space_group_name_H-M   'P 1'
#
loop_
_entity.id
_entity.type
_entity.pdbx_description
1 polymer ?
#
loop_
_entity_poly.entity_id
_entity_poly.type
_entity_poly.pdbx_seq_one_letter_code
_entity_poly.pdbx_strand_id
1 'polypeptide(L)'
;MFCGWDWGSTGHAVCLIDDQGAVIKRWLVQHTEDQLMKLFCELAELVEGGDVAQVPVAIERGEGLVVGLIAGAGHPVWMVEPAAFKAARPRWGLAGAKSDLGDAFMLADYARTDGHRLRRVEPVEQATRELAALVRARTALVKARTAASNQLWAVLAEHWPGAAVVFQKLTSQIALAFLSDYPTPQAAALLGERRMGQFCRRHSYRGGKSPAEFLSRGRAAPASASPLAPRILESVVHGSVAQIGLLNTEITRLERDLASALAAHPKTTLLQTLPRAATVSLAALIAETGPLLERCDNPEQVAAMCGAAPVTRASGKSPHRRVPLHRQQACTRRDHQLRRQLPTLLVLGGRRLPTSTCARRPTSSRRPDPRPRMDPSHLGMLDHRQRLRPLATPRRTAPCRSDLTKRAQALHQPADLPNARRSLPWPRGHAVSGLTRQ
;
A
#
# COMPACT_ATOMS: atom_id res chain seq x y z
N MET A 1 -18.17 -23.16 10.92
CA MET A 1 -17.02 -22.75 11.78
C MET A 1 -16.15 -21.73 11.04
N PHE A 2 -15.47 -20.85 11.76
CA PHE A 2 -14.61 -19.80 11.18
C PHE A 2 -13.31 -19.68 11.96
N CYS A 3 -12.20 -19.51 11.24
CA CYS A 3 -10.88 -19.34 11.83
C CYS A 3 -10.35 -17.93 11.54
N GLY A 4 -9.79 -17.28 12.55
CA GLY A 4 -9.09 -16.00 12.42
C GLY A 4 -7.64 -16.16 12.82
N TRP A 5 -6.75 -15.58 12.01
CA TRP A 5 -5.31 -15.74 12.20
C TRP A 5 -4.62 -14.39 12.12
N ASP A 6 -4.09 -13.95 13.27
CA ASP A 6 -3.20 -12.81 13.37
C ASP A 6 -1.74 -13.30 13.42
N TRP A 7 -0.94 -12.91 12.42
CA TRP A 7 0.41 -13.44 12.22
C TRP A 7 1.49 -12.38 12.47
N GLY A 8 2.49 -12.77 13.25
CA GLY A 8 3.70 -12.00 13.50
C GLY A 8 4.94 -12.63 12.85
N SER A 9 6.08 -11.98 13.02
CA SER A 9 7.37 -12.50 12.54
C SER A 9 7.90 -13.66 13.37
N THR A 10 7.52 -13.77 14.64
CA THR A 10 8.04 -14.76 15.60
C THR A 10 6.97 -15.66 16.19
N GLY A 11 5.71 -15.21 16.20
CA GLY A 11 4.59 -15.97 16.72
C GLY A 11 3.27 -15.57 16.05
N HIS A 12 2.26 -16.41 16.24
CA HIS A 12 0.94 -16.33 15.63
C HIS A 12 -0.12 -16.52 16.70
N ALA A 13 -1.21 -15.76 16.59
CA ALA A 13 -2.42 -15.98 17.33
C ALA A 13 -3.49 -16.52 16.39
N VAL A 14 -4.10 -17.64 16.75
CA VAL A 14 -5.14 -18.29 15.96
C VAL A 14 -6.36 -18.54 16.83
N CYS A 15 -7.54 -18.28 16.31
CA CYS A 15 -8.80 -18.47 17.02
C CYS A 15 -9.81 -19.17 16.10
N LEU A 16 -10.35 -20.29 16.56
CA LEU A 16 -11.44 -21.00 15.91
C LEU A 16 -12.75 -20.74 16.67
N ILE A 17 -13.80 -20.38 15.94
CA ILE A 17 -15.14 -20.14 16.48
C ILE A 17 -16.19 -20.97 15.72
N ASP A 18 -17.30 -21.24 16.38
CA ASP A 18 -18.47 -21.87 15.77
C ASP A 18 -19.33 -20.84 14.99
N ASP A 19 -20.45 -21.29 14.43
CA ASP A 19 -21.36 -20.44 13.65
C ASP A 19 -22.15 -19.43 14.52
N GLN A 20 -22.19 -19.66 15.84
CA GLN A 20 -22.79 -18.75 16.82
C GLN A 20 -21.77 -17.72 17.36
N GLY A 21 -20.48 -17.88 17.06
CA GLY A 21 -19.40 -17.04 17.53
C GLY A 21 -18.81 -17.47 18.88
N ALA A 22 -19.16 -18.65 19.38
CA ALA A 22 -18.53 -19.22 20.56
C ALA A 22 -17.12 -19.72 20.21
N VAL A 23 -16.18 -19.48 21.12
CA VAL A 23 -14.78 -19.90 20.92
C VAL A 23 -14.68 -21.40 21.13
N ILE A 24 -14.26 -22.12 20.08
CA ILE A 24 -13.95 -23.56 20.15
C ILE A 24 -12.54 -23.73 20.72
N LYS A 25 -11.56 -23.03 20.13
CA LYS A 25 -10.15 -23.15 20.53
C LYS A 25 -9.33 -21.92 20.14
N ARG A 26 -8.25 -21.69 20.89
CA ARG A 26 -7.27 -20.63 20.64
C ARG A 26 -5.87 -21.20 20.72
N TRP A 27 -4.98 -20.66 19.91
CA TRP A 27 -3.57 -21.03 19.88
C TRP A 27 -2.67 -19.80 19.90
N LEU A 28 -1.56 -19.93 20.60
CA LEU A 28 -0.37 -19.09 20.44
C LEU A 28 0.74 -19.99 19.92
N VAL A 29 1.16 -19.75 18.68
CA VAL A 29 2.01 -20.68 17.92
C VAL A 29 3.29 -19.96 17.55
N GLN A 30 4.45 -20.59 17.76
CA GLN A 30 5.70 -20.03 17.30
C GLN A 30 5.84 -20.16 15.78
N HIS A 31 6.59 -19.26 15.14
CA HIS A 31 6.83 -19.34 13.69
C HIS A 31 7.86 -20.44 13.34
N THR A 32 7.51 -21.70 13.59
CA THR A 32 8.31 -22.89 13.25
C THR A 32 7.46 -23.90 12.49
N GLU A 33 8.09 -24.75 11.70
CA GLU A 33 7.41 -25.79 10.91
C GLU A 33 6.62 -26.74 11.81
N ASP A 34 7.26 -27.31 12.83
CA ASP A 34 6.62 -28.26 13.77
C ASP A 34 5.36 -27.67 14.42
N GLN A 35 5.43 -26.41 14.86
CA GLN A 35 4.32 -25.75 15.55
C GLN A 35 3.17 -25.41 14.59
N LEU A 36 3.48 -24.98 13.36
CA LEU A 36 2.49 -24.72 12.33
C LEU A 36 1.84 -26.02 11.84
N MET A 37 2.61 -27.08 11.64
CA MET A 37 2.08 -28.38 11.25
C MET A 37 1.20 -28.98 12.33
N LYS A 38 1.63 -28.89 13.60
CA LYS A 38 0.79 -29.29 14.74
C LYS A 38 -0.52 -28.52 14.78
N LEU A 39 -0.48 -27.20 14.56
CA LEU A 39 -1.69 -26.38 14.47
C LEU A 39 -2.62 -26.88 13.35
N PHE A 40 -2.11 -27.17 12.15
CA PHE A 40 -2.95 -27.66 11.04
C PHE A 40 -3.55 -29.03 11.34
N CYS A 41 -2.80 -29.95 11.95
CA CYS A 41 -3.33 -31.25 12.38
C CYS A 41 -4.46 -31.08 13.40
N GLU A 42 -4.23 -30.29 14.46
CA GLU A 42 -5.26 -30.02 15.47
C GLU A 42 -6.47 -29.29 14.89
N LEU A 43 -6.26 -28.40 13.92
CA LEU A 43 -7.35 -27.71 13.23
C LEU A 43 -8.18 -28.69 12.41
N ALA A 44 -7.55 -29.61 11.67
CA ALA A 44 -8.21 -30.64 10.87
C ALA A 44 -9.00 -31.63 11.74
N GLU A 45 -8.48 -32.02 12.90
CA GLU A 45 -9.17 -32.89 13.88
C GLU A 45 -10.47 -32.27 14.42
N LEU A 46 -10.54 -30.93 14.47
CA LEU A 46 -11.72 -30.19 14.95
C LEU A 46 -12.77 -29.96 13.86
N VAL A 47 -12.47 -30.25 12.59
CA VAL A 47 -13.43 -30.10 11.50
C VAL A 47 -14.33 -31.34 11.42
N GLU A 48 -15.61 -31.17 11.71
CA GLU A 48 -16.60 -32.23 11.55
C GLU A 48 -16.62 -32.76 10.11
N GLY A 49 -16.51 -34.08 9.95
CA GLY A 49 -16.45 -34.74 8.65
C GLY A 49 -15.10 -34.63 7.91
N GLY A 50 -14.10 -33.98 8.49
CA GLY A 50 -12.72 -33.90 7.95
C GLY A 50 -12.56 -33.01 6.71
N ASP A 51 -13.63 -32.33 6.28
CA ASP A 51 -13.58 -31.44 5.12
C ASP A 51 -13.08 -30.04 5.50
N VAL A 52 -11.76 -29.92 5.60
CA VAL A 52 -11.05 -28.66 5.94
C VAL A 52 -11.40 -27.49 5.02
N ALA A 53 -11.94 -27.75 3.82
CA ALA A 53 -12.39 -26.72 2.90
C ALA A 53 -13.59 -25.92 3.43
N GLN A 54 -14.28 -26.41 4.46
CA GLN A 54 -15.42 -25.74 5.08
C GLN A 54 -15.03 -24.71 6.14
N VAL A 55 -13.76 -24.69 6.57
CA VAL A 55 -13.28 -23.76 7.59
C VAL A 55 -12.42 -22.68 6.94
N PRO A 56 -13.01 -21.52 6.59
CA PRO A 56 -12.24 -20.40 6.07
C PRO A 56 -11.35 -19.79 7.15
N VAL A 57 -10.16 -19.39 6.75
CA VAL A 57 -9.18 -18.71 7.60
C VAL A 57 -9.07 -17.25 7.16
N ALA A 58 -9.51 -16.35 8.03
CA ALA A 58 -9.47 -14.91 7.80
C ALA A 58 -8.15 -14.29 8.26
N ILE A 59 -7.53 -13.53 7.35
CA ILE A 59 -6.23 -12.88 7.55
C ILE A 59 -6.20 -11.49 6.95
N GLU A 60 -5.40 -10.59 7.51
CA GLU A 60 -5.26 -9.21 6.98
C GLU A 60 -4.36 -9.11 5.74
N ARG A 61 -3.53 -10.12 5.45
CA ARG A 61 -2.58 -10.11 4.32
C ARG A 61 -2.81 -11.30 3.39
N GLY A 62 -3.24 -11.06 2.16
CA GLY A 62 -3.53 -12.10 1.17
C GLY A 62 -2.32 -12.69 0.42
N GLU A 63 -1.14 -12.72 1.03
CA GLU A 63 0.08 -13.27 0.43
C GLU A 63 1.18 -13.58 1.45
N GLY A 64 2.15 -14.40 1.04
CA GLY A 64 3.33 -14.78 1.84
C GLY A 64 3.26 -16.22 2.31
N LEU A 65 4.22 -16.62 3.14
CA LEU A 65 4.42 -18.01 3.57
C LEU A 65 3.17 -18.60 4.21
N VAL A 66 2.59 -17.94 5.22
CA VAL A 66 1.43 -18.45 5.96
C VAL A 66 0.21 -18.62 5.06
N VAL A 67 0.00 -17.72 4.09
CA VAL A 67 -1.08 -17.86 3.10
C VAL A 67 -0.90 -19.12 2.27
N GLY A 68 0.33 -19.39 1.83
CA GLY A 68 0.66 -20.60 1.09
C GLY A 68 0.48 -21.87 1.94
N LEU A 69 0.86 -21.82 3.22
CA LEU A 69 0.70 -22.95 4.15
C LEU A 69 -0.77 -23.25 4.44
N ILE A 70 -1.58 -22.23 4.71
CA ILE A 70 -3.03 -22.40 4.94
C ILE A 70 -3.71 -22.99 3.71
N ALA A 71 -3.42 -22.43 2.52
CA ALA A 71 -3.98 -22.93 1.27
C ALA A 71 -3.48 -24.36 0.96
N GLY A 72 -2.20 -24.66 1.23
CA GLY A 72 -1.63 -26.00 1.07
C GLY A 72 -2.20 -27.03 2.04
N ALA A 73 -2.65 -26.60 3.23
CA ALA A 73 -3.40 -27.40 4.17
C ALA A 73 -4.88 -27.57 3.79
N GLY A 74 -5.34 -27.01 2.66
CA GLY A 74 -6.69 -27.18 2.13
C GLY A 74 -7.72 -26.16 2.62
N HIS A 75 -7.35 -25.26 3.52
CA HIS A 75 -8.26 -24.25 4.05
C HIS A 75 -8.43 -23.06 3.09
N PRO A 76 -9.67 -22.55 2.87
CA PRO A 76 -9.89 -21.33 2.11
C PRO A 76 -9.32 -20.14 2.88
N VAL A 77 -8.48 -19.33 2.22
CA VAL A 77 -7.97 -18.11 2.81
C VAL A 77 -8.89 -16.95 2.46
N TRP A 78 -9.39 -16.23 3.45
CA TRP A 78 -10.18 -15.02 3.25
C TRP A 78 -9.37 -13.78 3.62
N MET A 79 -9.17 -12.89 2.65
CA MET A 79 -8.46 -11.64 2.91
C MET A 79 -9.43 -10.61 3.48
N VAL A 80 -9.06 -10.11 4.65
CA VAL A 80 -9.72 -9.03 5.37
C VAL A 80 -8.97 -7.74 5.10
N GLU A 81 -9.64 -6.79 4.46
CA GLU A 81 -9.04 -5.48 4.19
C GLU A 81 -8.79 -4.72 5.51
N PRO A 82 -7.52 -4.34 5.83
CA PRO A 82 -7.19 -3.73 7.12
C PRO A 82 -7.98 -2.47 7.44
N ALA A 83 -8.31 -1.65 6.43
CA ALA A 83 -9.11 -0.45 6.61
C ALA A 83 -10.56 -0.76 7.02
N ALA A 84 -11.16 -1.78 6.40
CA ALA A 84 -12.52 -2.23 6.74
C ALA A 84 -12.55 -2.85 8.13
N PHE A 85 -11.57 -3.69 8.45
CA PHE A 85 -11.43 -4.31 9.77
C PHE A 85 -11.23 -3.29 10.88
N LYS A 86 -10.36 -2.29 10.66
CA LYS A 86 -10.16 -1.18 11.59
C LYS A 86 -11.46 -0.39 11.81
N ALA A 87 -12.29 -0.22 10.78
CA ALA A 87 -13.58 0.45 10.90
C ALA A 87 -14.63 -0.40 11.64
N ALA A 88 -14.56 -1.73 11.54
CA ALA A 88 -15.44 -2.66 12.24
C ALA A 88 -15.06 -2.90 13.70
N ARG A 89 -13.79 -2.68 14.07
CA ARG A 89 -13.23 -2.93 15.41
C ARG A 89 -14.08 -2.46 16.61
N PRO A 90 -14.75 -1.29 16.57
CA PRO A 90 -15.59 -0.82 17.67
C PRO A 90 -16.75 -1.76 18.07
N ARG A 91 -17.10 -2.75 17.22
CA ARG A 91 -18.12 -3.76 17.53
C ARG A 91 -17.78 -4.65 18.73
N TRP A 92 -16.48 -4.90 18.97
CA TRP A 92 -16.02 -5.82 20.03
C TRP A 92 -15.57 -5.13 21.31
N GLY A 93 -15.64 -3.79 21.36
CA GLY A 93 -15.32 -3.03 22.56
C GLY A 93 -14.89 -1.59 22.26
N LEU A 94 -15.19 -0.71 23.22
CA LEU A 94 -14.72 0.69 23.22
C LEU A 94 -13.32 0.83 23.82
N ALA A 95 -12.89 -0.13 24.63
CA ALA A 95 -11.55 -0.16 25.20
C ALA A 95 -10.57 -0.63 24.13
N GLY A 96 -9.60 0.23 23.76
CA GLY A 96 -8.56 -0.08 22.78
C GLY A 96 -7.49 -1.06 23.26
N ALA A 97 -7.83 -1.99 24.17
CA ALA A 97 -6.91 -3.03 24.62
C ALA A 97 -6.61 -3.98 23.46
N LYS A 98 -5.37 -3.93 22.98
CA LYS A 98 -4.88 -4.80 21.90
C LYS A 98 -4.31 -6.08 22.51
N SER A 99 -4.77 -7.24 22.04
CA SER A 99 -4.16 -8.53 22.31
C SER A 99 -4.19 -9.37 21.03
N ASP A 100 -3.12 -10.11 20.74
CA ASP A 100 -3.02 -10.89 19.50
C ASP A 100 -4.13 -11.96 19.41
N LEU A 101 -4.46 -12.62 20.54
CA LEU A 101 -5.61 -13.54 20.63
C LEU A 101 -6.97 -12.84 20.43
N GLY A 102 -7.08 -11.59 20.88
CA GLY A 102 -8.26 -10.77 20.65
C GLY A 102 -8.40 -10.41 19.17
N ASP A 103 -7.30 -10.05 18.52
CA ASP A 103 -7.26 -9.73 17.09
C ASP A 103 -7.60 -10.96 16.24
N ALA A 104 -7.05 -12.14 16.59
CA ALA A 104 -7.41 -13.41 15.95
C ALA A 104 -8.90 -13.75 16.12
N PHE A 105 -9.47 -13.54 17.31
CA PHE A 105 -10.91 -13.72 17.54
C PHE A 105 -11.75 -12.74 16.70
N MET A 106 -11.38 -11.46 16.68
CA MET A 106 -12.09 -10.44 15.88
C MET A 106 -12.04 -10.77 14.38
N LEU A 107 -10.93 -11.29 13.87
CA LEU A 107 -10.82 -11.76 12.48
C LEU A 107 -11.78 -12.92 12.20
N ALA A 108 -11.84 -13.91 13.10
CA ALA A 108 -12.74 -15.05 12.99
C ALA A 108 -14.21 -14.59 12.98
N ASP A 109 -14.58 -13.69 13.90
CA ASP A 109 -15.95 -13.20 14.02
C ASP A 109 -16.33 -12.24 12.88
N TYR A 110 -15.37 -11.48 12.35
CA TYR A 110 -15.55 -10.70 11.13
C TYR A 110 -15.79 -11.60 9.91
N ALA A 111 -15.09 -12.72 9.81
CA ALA A 111 -15.33 -13.73 8.79
C ALA A 111 -16.74 -14.34 8.91
N ARG A 112 -17.18 -14.63 10.13
CA ARG A 112 -18.51 -15.19 10.39
C ARG A 112 -19.63 -14.22 10.01
N THR A 113 -19.50 -12.94 10.34
CA THR A 113 -20.55 -11.93 10.14
C THR A 113 -20.53 -11.28 8.76
N ASP A 114 -19.35 -10.97 8.23
CA ASP A 114 -19.15 -10.25 6.97
C ASP A 114 -18.51 -11.14 5.88
N GLY A 115 -18.39 -12.46 6.09
CA GLY A 115 -17.74 -13.42 5.16
C GLY A 115 -18.26 -13.38 3.73
N HIS A 116 -19.56 -13.14 3.55
CA HIS A 116 -20.20 -12.95 2.24
C HIS A 116 -19.64 -11.76 1.43
N ARG A 117 -18.88 -10.85 2.07
CA ARG A 117 -18.21 -9.70 1.47
C ARG A 117 -16.71 -9.92 1.32
N LEU A 118 -16.17 -10.93 1.99
CA LEU A 118 -14.75 -11.26 1.93
C LEU A 118 -14.46 -12.02 0.66
N ARG A 119 -13.26 -11.80 0.13
CA ARG A 119 -12.80 -12.49 -1.06
C ARG A 119 -11.89 -13.63 -0.66
N ARG A 120 -12.11 -14.78 -1.30
CA ARG A 120 -11.16 -15.88 -1.28
C ARG A 120 -9.87 -15.42 -1.95
N VAL A 121 -8.75 -15.68 -1.30
CA VAL A 121 -7.43 -15.46 -1.86
C VAL A 121 -7.11 -16.66 -2.73
N GLU A 122 -7.16 -16.45 -4.04
CA GLU A 122 -6.65 -17.44 -4.96
C GLU A 122 -5.11 -17.40 -4.99
N PRO A 123 -4.44 -18.57 -5.04
CA PRO A 123 -3.01 -18.65 -5.25
C PRO A 123 -2.62 -17.91 -6.52
N VAL A 124 -1.63 -17.02 -6.40
CA VAL A 124 -1.07 -16.31 -7.55
C VAL A 124 -0.24 -17.30 -8.38
N GLU A 125 -0.32 -17.18 -9.70
CA GLU A 125 0.47 -17.98 -10.63
C GLU A 125 1.96 -17.95 -10.26
N GLN A 126 2.63 -19.09 -10.37
CA GLN A 126 4.03 -19.21 -9.99
C GLN A 126 4.93 -18.22 -10.75
N ALA A 127 4.73 -18.07 -12.06
CA ALA A 127 5.47 -17.11 -12.88
C ALA A 127 5.30 -15.66 -12.39
N THR A 128 4.08 -15.25 -12.04
CA THR A 128 3.81 -13.92 -11.47
C THR A 128 4.51 -13.73 -10.11
N ARG A 129 4.50 -14.76 -9.25
CA ARG A 129 5.17 -14.73 -7.94
C ARG A 129 6.69 -14.60 -8.05
N GLU A 130 7.30 -15.39 -8.93
CA GLU A 130 8.74 -15.38 -9.19
C GLU A 130 9.19 -14.03 -9.78
N LEU A 131 8.45 -13.52 -10.76
CA LEU A 131 8.71 -12.20 -11.35
C LEU A 131 8.62 -11.10 -10.29
N ALA A 132 7.60 -11.14 -9.42
CA ALA A 132 7.46 -10.18 -8.33
C ALA A 132 8.60 -10.29 -7.30
N ALA A 133 9.12 -11.48 -7.04
CA ALA A 133 10.29 -11.67 -6.17
C ALA A 133 11.54 -11.00 -6.77
N LEU A 134 11.81 -11.21 -8.07
CA LEU A 134 12.93 -10.57 -8.78
C LEU A 134 12.82 -9.04 -8.79
N VAL A 135 11.62 -8.50 -9.07
CA VAL A 135 11.37 -7.04 -9.07
C VAL A 135 11.63 -6.44 -7.68
N ARG A 136 11.16 -7.11 -6.62
CA ARG A 136 11.39 -6.68 -5.24
C ARG A 136 12.87 -6.71 -4.86
N ALA A 137 13.58 -7.79 -5.19
CA ALA A 137 15.01 -7.93 -4.96
C ALA A 137 15.81 -6.82 -5.65
N ARG A 138 15.55 -6.59 -6.95
CA ARG A 138 16.20 -5.51 -7.70
C ARG A 138 15.92 -4.15 -7.08
N THR A 139 14.67 -3.89 -6.70
CA THR A 139 14.27 -2.62 -6.07
C THR A 139 15.01 -2.39 -4.75
N ALA A 140 15.21 -3.44 -3.94
CA ALA A 140 15.99 -3.37 -2.72
C ALA A 140 17.46 -3.04 -3.00
N LEU A 141 18.09 -3.71 -3.97
CA LEU A 141 19.48 -3.42 -4.35
C LEU A 141 19.68 -2.00 -4.90
N VAL A 142 18.73 -1.50 -5.70
CA VAL A 142 18.77 -0.11 -6.19
C VAL A 142 18.70 0.90 -5.03
N LYS A 143 17.87 0.63 -4.01
CA LYS A 143 17.81 1.45 -2.79
C LYS A 143 19.12 1.38 -2.01
N ALA A 144 19.67 0.18 -1.81
CA ALA A 144 20.96 -0.01 -1.14
C ALA A 144 22.09 0.72 -1.87
N ARG A 145 22.15 0.63 -3.20
CA ARG A 145 23.13 1.38 -4.02
C ARG A 145 22.98 2.89 -3.88
N THR A 146 21.74 3.38 -3.83
CA THR A 146 21.48 4.81 -3.63
C THR A 146 21.98 5.27 -2.26
N ALA A 147 21.73 4.49 -1.21
CA ALA A 147 22.24 4.77 0.13
C ALA A 147 23.78 4.75 0.17
N ALA A 148 24.42 3.72 -0.40
CA ALA A 148 25.88 3.62 -0.48
C ALA A 148 26.50 4.78 -1.27
N SER A 149 25.88 5.19 -2.38
CA SER A 149 26.32 6.36 -3.16
C SER A 149 26.21 7.66 -2.37
N ASN A 150 25.17 7.82 -1.55
CA ASN A 150 25.01 9.00 -0.70
C ASN A 150 26.05 9.04 0.43
N GLN A 151 26.36 7.87 1.01
CA GLN A 151 27.42 7.74 2.01
C GLN A 151 28.79 8.10 1.41
N LEU A 152 29.12 7.55 0.23
CA LEU A 152 30.33 7.91 -0.49
C LEU A 152 30.38 9.41 -0.80
N TRP A 153 29.27 9.99 -1.31
CA TRP A 153 29.21 11.41 -1.58
C TRP A 153 29.49 12.25 -0.33
N ALA A 154 28.94 11.89 0.84
CA ALA A 154 29.18 12.61 2.09
C ALA A 154 30.67 12.60 2.49
N VAL A 155 31.32 11.44 2.42
CA VAL A 155 32.77 11.31 2.71
C VAL A 155 33.60 12.17 1.75
N LEU A 156 33.28 12.12 0.45
CA LEU A 156 33.97 12.92 -0.55
C LEU A 156 33.71 14.41 -0.35
N ALA A 157 32.47 14.82 -0.10
CA ALA A 157 32.11 16.23 0.10
C ALA A 157 32.82 16.87 1.30
N GLU A 158 33.18 16.09 2.31
CA GLU A 158 33.91 16.57 3.49
C GLU A 158 35.43 16.56 3.31
N HIS A 159 35.99 15.48 2.76
CA HIS A 159 37.45 15.26 2.76
C HIS A 159 38.10 15.35 1.37
N TRP A 160 37.35 15.19 0.29
CA TRP A 160 37.84 15.32 -1.09
C TRP A 160 36.77 15.89 -2.04
N PRO A 161 36.36 17.17 -1.86
CA PRO A 161 35.16 17.71 -2.51
C PRO A 161 35.27 17.74 -4.04
N GLY A 162 36.48 17.86 -4.57
CA GLY A 162 36.76 17.81 -6.00
C GLY A 162 36.23 16.54 -6.66
N ALA A 163 36.41 15.36 -6.04
CA ALA A 163 35.90 14.11 -6.59
C ALA A 163 34.39 13.97 -6.54
N ALA A 164 33.75 14.56 -5.53
CA ALA A 164 32.30 14.51 -5.38
C ALA A 164 31.55 15.15 -6.57
N VAL A 165 32.22 16.06 -7.30
CA VAL A 165 31.59 16.87 -8.36
C VAL A 165 32.14 16.61 -9.78
N VAL A 166 33.24 15.87 -9.92
CA VAL A 166 33.84 15.56 -11.23
C VAL A 166 32.85 14.79 -12.12
N PHE A 167 32.13 13.82 -11.55
CA PHE A 167 31.15 13.00 -12.26
C PHE A 167 29.72 13.26 -11.77
N GLN A 168 28.76 13.22 -12.70
CA GLN A 168 27.33 13.39 -12.36
C GLN A 168 26.76 12.23 -11.53
N LYS A 169 27.30 11.02 -11.71
CA LYS A 169 26.82 9.79 -11.04
C LYS A 169 28.01 9.03 -10.48
N LEU A 170 28.15 9.03 -9.16
CA LEU A 170 29.20 8.26 -8.47
C LEU A 170 29.03 6.73 -8.61
N THR A 171 27.83 6.27 -8.97
CA THR A 171 27.57 4.86 -9.27
C THR A 171 27.98 4.44 -10.68
N SER A 172 28.48 5.35 -11.52
CA SER A 172 28.90 5.02 -12.88
C SER A 172 30.26 4.32 -12.89
N GLN A 173 30.47 3.41 -13.84
CA GLN A 173 31.72 2.66 -13.95
C GLN A 173 32.95 3.57 -14.05
N ILE A 174 32.84 4.68 -14.80
CA ILE A 174 33.92 5.66 -14.94
C ILE A 174 34.23 6.38 -13.62
N ALA A 175 33.21 6.73 -12.83
CA ALA A 175 33.41 7.37 -11.53
C ALA A 175 34.04 6.41 -10.53
N LEU A 176 33.57 5.16 -10.47
CA LEU A 176 34.16 4.12 -9.62
C LEU A 176 35.62 3.86 -9.98
N ALA A 177 35.93 3.73 -11.27
CA ALA A 177 37.31 3.56 -11.74
C ALA A 177 38.22 4.76 -11.37
N PHE A 178 37.69 5.99 -11.48
CA PHE A 178 38.44 7.18 -11.08
C PHE A 178 38.74 7.19 -9.59
N LEU A 179 37.75 6.86 -8.76
CA LEU A 179 37.90 6.80 -7.31
C LEU A 179 38.79 5.62 -6.85
N SER A 180 38.92 4.56 -7.67
CA SER A 180 39.90 3.50 -7.43
C SER A 180 41.34 3.92 -7.74
N ASP A 181 41.57 4.70 -8.79
CA ASP A 181 42.93 5.14 -9.13
C ASP A 181 43.41 6.34 -8.30
N TYR A 182 42.47 7.23 -7.96
CA TYR A 182 42.78 8.52 -7.36
C TYR A 182 42.03 8.76 -6.05
N PRO A 183 41.94 7.84 -5.09
CA PRO A 183 41.01 7.89 -3.96
C PRO A 183 41.16 9.09 -3.01
N THR A 184 42.23 9.88 -3.15
CA THR A 184 42.58 11.00 -2.27
C THR A 184 43.04 12.23 -3.07
N PRO A 185 42.98 13.45 -2.48
CA PRO A 185 43.56 14.64 -3.09
C PRO A 185 45.04 14.46 -3.47
N GLN A 186 45.80 13.75 -2.64
CA GLN A 186 47.24 13.49 -2.84
C GLN A 186 47.49 12.56 -4.02
N ALA A 187 46.69 11.49 -4.16
CA ALA A 187 46.75 10.61 -5.33
C ALA A 187 46.44 11.36 -6.63
N ALA A 188 45.51 12.34 -6.57
CA ALA A 188 45.14 13.18 -7.69
C ALA A 188 46.08 14.39 -7.92
N ALA A 189 47.09 14.63 -7.07
CA ALA A 189 47.90 15.85 -7.11
C ALA A 189 48.66 16.03 -8.44
N LEU A 190 49.15 14.93 -9.01
CA LEU A 190 49.87 14.90 -10.29
C LEU A 190 48.94 14.61 -11.48
N LEU A 191 47.61 14.68 -11.29
CA LEU A 191 46.66 14.47 -12.37
C LEU A 191 46.59 15.72 -13.25
N GLY A 192 47.31 15.65 -14.37
CA GLY A 192 47.26 16.62 -15.47
C GLY A 192 46.39 16.16 -16.63
N GLU A 193 46.15 17.06 -17.59
CA GLU A 193 45.22 16.84 -18.69
C GLU A 193 45.57 15.60 -19.53
N ARG A 194 46.85 15.37 -19.81
CA ARG A 194 47.32 14.18 -20.54
C ARG A 194 46.98 12.88 -19.81
N ARG A 195 47.18 12.82 -18.49
CA ARG A 195 46.87 11.62 -17.67
C ARG A 195 45.36 11.40 -17.58
N MET A 196 44.59 12.47 -17.40
CA MET A 196 43.13 12.39 -17.43
C MET A 196 42.62 11.94 -18.81
N GLY A 197 43.23 12.40 -19.90
CA GLY A 197 42.93 11.94 -21.25
C GLY A 197 43.26 10.45 -21.47
N GLN A 198 44.37 9.96 -20.93
CA GLN A 198 44.70 8.53 -20.93
C GLN A 198 43.69 7.72 -20.11
N PHE A 199 43.31 8.19 -18.92
CA PHE A 199 42.27 7.58 -18.09
C PHE A 199 40.94 7.48 -18.85
N CYS A 200 40.48 8.58 -19.45
CA CYS A 200 39.24 8.60 -20.25
C CYS A 200 39.28 7.61 -21.42
N ARG A 201 40.42 7.48 -22.11
CA ARG A 201 40.60 6.50 -23.20
C ARG A 201 40.56 5.06 -22.69
N ARG A 202 41.27 4.77 -21.60
CA ARG A 202 41.31 3.41 -20.98
C ARG A 202 39.92 2.92 -20.59
N HIS A 203 39.04 3.82 -20.14
CA HIS A 203 37.67 3.50 -19.75
C HIS A 203 36.62 3.84 -20.82
N SER A 204 37.04 4.09 -22.07
CA SER A 204 36.14 4.35 -23.21
C SER A 204 35.09 5.43 -22.93
N TYR A 205 35.48 6.53 -22.28
CA TYR A 205 34.55 7.60 -21.88
C TYR A 205 33.91 8.32 -23.08
N ARG A 206 32.57 8.45 -23.07
CA ARG A 206 31.77 9.09 -24.13
C ARG A 206 30.90 10.26 -23.65
N GLY A 207 31.09 10.75 -22.43
CA GLY A 207 30.19 11.74 -21.80
C GLY A 207 30.39 13.19 -22.23
N GLY A 208 31.05 13.43 -23.37
CA GLY A 208 31.15 14.76 -24.01
C GLY A 208 31.94 15.82 -23.25
N LYS A 209 32.59 15.47 -22.13
CA LYS A 209 33.43 16.38 -21.34
C LYS A 209 34.91 16.16 -21.61
N SER A 210 35.65 17.26 -21.81
CA SER A 210 37.08 17.19 -22.04
C SER A 210 37.84 16.84 -20.74
N PRO A 211 39.04 16.25 -20.84
CA PRO A 211 39.91 16.06 -19.69
C PRO A 211 40.20 17.36 -18.92
N ALA A 212 40.33 18.49 -19.63
CA ALA A 212 40.50 19.81 -19.03
C ALA A 212 39.27 20.24 -18.22
N GLU A 213 38.05 20.02 -18.72
CA GLU A 213 36.81 20.34 -17.99
C GLU A 213 36.71 19.54 -16.68
N PHE A 214 37.09 18.26 -16.68
CA PHE A 214 37.10 17.46 -15.46
C PHE A 214 38.07 17.99 -14.40
N LEU A 215 39.28 18.34 -14.82
CA LEU A 215 40.29 18.90 -13.93
C LEU A 215 39.88 20.27 -13.39
N SER A 216 39.32 21.12 -14.25
CA SER A 216 38.78 22.42 -13.86
C SER A 216 37.71 22.27 -12.79
N ARG A 217 36.73 21.37 -12.98
CA ARG A 217 35.68 21.09 -12.01
C ARG A 217 36.23 20.57 -10.68
N GLY A 218 37.15 19.61 -10.72
CA GLY A 218 37.75 19.05 -9.52
C GLY A 218 38.56 20.08 -8.73
N ARG A 219 39.32 20.94 -9.41
CA ARG A 219 40.16 21.97 -8.79
C ARG A 219 39.40 23.21 -8.32
N ALA A 220 38.23 23.48 -8.89
CA ALA A 220 37.37 24.58 -8.46
C ALA A 220 36.67 24.29 -7.11
N ALA A 221 36.65 23.03 -6.67
CA ALA A 221 36.08 22.65 -5.39
C ALA A 221 36.97 23.13 -4.22
N PRO A 222 36.36 23.51 -3.07
CA PRO A 222 37.13 23.97 -1.91
C PRO A 222 38.04 22.86 -1.37
N ALA A 223 39.14 23.28 -0.73
CA ALA A 223 39.95 22.37 0.07
C ALA A 223 39.22 22.00 1.37
N SER A 224 39.43 20.78 1.85
CA SER A 224 38.91 20.37 3.16
C SER A 224 39.67 21.10 4.28
N ALA A 225 38.94 21.69 5.23
CA ALA A 225 39.53 22.34 6.41
C ALA A 225 40.04 21.33 7.45
N SER A 226 39.53 20.10 7.42
CA SER A 226 39.92 19.00 8.31
C SER A 226 40.04 17.69 7.51
N PRO A 227 41.13 17.52 6.74
CA PRO A 227 41.30 16.33 5.92
C PRO A 227 41.64 15.12 6.79
N LEU A 228 41.06 13.96 6.45
CA LEU A 228 41.54 12.68 6.96
C LEU A 228 42.97 12.40 6.48
N ALA A 229 43.69 11.58 7.25
CA ALA A 229 44.97 11.05 6.78
C ALA A 229 44.78 10.29 5.46
N PRO A 230 45.64 10.47 4.43
CA PRO A 230 45.41 9.93 3.09
C PRO A 230 45.12 8.42 3.08
N ARG A 231 45.90 7.63 3.82
CA ARG A 231 45.72 6.17 3.96
C ARG A 231 44.32 5.78 4.49
N ILE A 232 43.73 6.59 5.37
CA ILE A 232 42.43 6.33 5.96
C ILE A 232 41.33 6.67 4.96
N LEU A 233 41.43 7.84 4.32
CA LEU A 233 40.50 8.24 3.27
C LEU A 233 40.49 7.24 2.11
N GLU A 234 41.67 6.80 1.68
CA GLU A 234 41.83 5.75 0.67
C GLU A 234 41.08 4.47 1.04
N SER A 235 41.26 3.98 2.25
CA SER A 235 40.58 2.76 2.74
C SER A 235 39.05 2.91 2.70
N VAL A 236 38.52 4.07 3.13
CA VAL A 236 37.08 4.35 3.15
C VAL A 236 36.51 4.46 1.73
N VAL A 237 37.21 5.17 0.83
CA VAL A 237 36.79 5.34 -0.57
C VAL A 237 36.83 4.00 -1.30
N HIS A 238 37.90 3.21 -1.16
CA HIS A 238 37.99 1.89 -1.77
C HIS A 238 36.90 0.93 -1.28
N GLY A 239 36.61 0.91 0.03
CA GLY A 239 35.51 0.11 0.59
C GLY A 239 34.15 0.50 -0.01
N SER A 240 33.89 1.80 -0.14
CA SER A 240 32.67 2.32 -0.75
C SER A 240 32.56 1.99 -2.24
N VAL A 241 33.67 2.12 -2.98
CA VAL A 241 33.73 1.77 -4.41
C VAL A 241 33.47 0.27 -4.61
N ALA A 242 34.08 -0.59 -3.80
CA ALA A 242 33.85 -2.04 -3.85
C ALA A 242 32.38 -2.38 -3.58
N GLN A 243 31.77 -1.78 -2.56
CA GLN A 243 30.36 -1.99 -2.23
C GLN A 243 29.43 -1.58 -3.37
N ILE A 244 29.63 -0.38 -3.95
CA ILE A 244 28.81 0.10 -5.07
C ILE A 244 29.04 -0.77 -6.32
N GLY A 245 30.27 -1.20 -6.56
CA GLY A 245 30.63 -2.12 -7.64
C GLY A 245 29.86 -3.44 -7.57
N LEU A 246 29.88 -4.10 -6.40
CA LEU A 246 29.11 -5.33 -6.16
C LEU A 246 27.61 -5.12 -6.41
N LEU A 247 27.04 -4.04 -5.87
CA LEU A 247 25.61 -3.73 -6.03
C LEU A 247 25.25 -3.50 -7.51
N ASN A 248 26.10 -2.84 -8.30
CA ASN A 248 25.89 -2.67 -9.73
C ASN A 248 25.89 -4.00 -10.50
N THR A 249 26.81 -4.90 -10.16
CA THR A 249 26.89 -6.23 -10.76
C THR A 249 25.63 -7.05 -10.48
N GLU A 250 25.20 -7.11 -9.21
CA GLU A 250 24.01 -7.87 -8.84
C GLU A 250 22.71 -7.27 -9.41
N ILE A 251 22.61 -5.93 -9.50
CA ILE A 251 21.48 -5.28 -10.19
C ILE A 251 21.44 -5.71 -11.67
N THR A 252 22.58 -5.72 -12.35
CA THR A 252 22.66 -6.11 -13.77
C THR A 252 22.32 -7.59 -13.96
N ARG A 253 22.75 -8.45 -13.05
CA ARG A 253 22.38 -9.88 -13.03
C ARG A 253 20.86 -10.04 -12.90
N LEU A 254 20.25 -9.40 -11.90
CA LEU A 254 18.79 -9.46 -11.70
C LEU A 254 18.02 -8.88 -12.88
N GLU A 255 18.54 -7.86 -13.58
CA GLU A 255 17.92 -7.33 -14.79
C GLU A 255 17.91 -8.35 -15.94
N ARG A 256 18.93 -9.20 -16.04
CA ARG A 256 18.96 -10.32 -17.00
C ARG A 256 17.96 -11.41 -16.62
N ASP A 257 17.91 -11.77 -15.35
CA ASP A 257 16.95 -12.77 -14.85
C ASP A 257 15.51 -12.29 -15.04
N LEU A 258 15.26 -10.98 -14.79
CA LEU A 258 13.98 -10.33 -15.10
C LEU A 258 13.63 -10.41 -16.59
N ALA A 259 14.59 -10.16 -17.49
CA ALA A 259 14.34 -10.24 -18.93
C ALA A 259 13.96 -11.67 -19.36
N SER A 260 14.64 -12.68 -18.82
CA SER A 260 14.34 -14.10 -19.07
C SER A 260 12.95 -14.49 -18.54
N ALA A 261 12.66 -14.17 -17.28
CA ALA A 261 11.35 -14.45 -16.67
C ALA A 261 10.22 -13.73 -17.41
N LEU A 262 10.45 -12.50 -17.86
CA LEU A 262 9.49 -11.74 -18.63
C LEU A 262 9.22 -12.38 -19.99
N ALA A 263 10.24 -12.86 -20.70
CA ALA A 263 10.07 -13.53 -22.00
C ALA A 263 9.22 -14.81 -21.90
N ALA A 264 9.30 -15.53 -20.77
CA ALA A 264 8.51 -16.74 -20.51
C ALA A 264 7.09 -16.46 -19.95
N HIS A 265 6.79 -15.22 -19.56
CA HIS A 265 5.55 -14.90 -18.84
C HIS A 265 4.35 -14.74 -19.79
N PRO A 266 3.22 -15.44 -19.60
CA PRO A 266 2.06 -15.40 -20.51
C PRO A 266 1.51 -13.98 -20.77
N LYS A 267 1.45 -13.16 -19.71
CA LYS A 267 0.95 -11.78 -19.76
C LYS A 267 1.87 -10.77 -20.46
N THR A 268 3.09 -11.16 -20.83
CA THR A 268 4.04 -10.24 -21.49
C THR A 268 3.51 -9.80 -22.86
N THR A 269 2.96 -10.72 -23.65
CA THR A 269 2.42 -10.42 -24.98
C THR A 269 1.30 -9.39 -24.94
N LEU A 270 0.48 -9.41 -23.88
CA LEU A 270 -0.61 -8.46 -23.70
C LEU A 270 -0.09 -7.06 -23.35
N LEU A 271 0.86 -6.98 -22.43
CA LEU A 271 1.29 -5.70 -21.84
C LEU A 271 2.51 -5.06 -22.53
N GLN A 272 3.24 -5.79 -23.37
CA GLN A 272 4.37 -5.23 -24.14
C GLN A 272 3.93 -4.20 -25.19
N THR A 273 2.65 -4.19 -25.57
CA THR A 273 2.07 -3.20 -26.50
C THR A 273 1.97 -1.81 -25.88
N LEU A 274 2.14 -1.69 -24.56
CA LEU A 274 2.11 -0.41 -23.86
C LEU A 274 3.31 0.46 -24.28
N PRO A 275 3.06 1.71 -24.72
CA PRO A 275 4.13 2.58 -25.16
C PRO A 275 5.08 2.90 -23.99
N ARG A 276 6.39 2.88 -24.29
CA ARG A 276 7.48 3.23 -23.34
C ARG A 276 7.63 2.27 -22.14
N ALA A 277 7.08 1.06 -22.21
CA ALA A 277 7.29 0.02 -21.20
C ALA A 277 8.60 -0.75 -21.46
N ALA A 278 9.72 -0.25 -20.91
CA ALA A 278 10.98 -0.99 -20.92
C ALA A 278 10.91 -2.24 -20.02
N THR A 279 11.77 -3.23 -20.26
CA THR A 279 11.79 -4.55 -19.58
C THR A 279 11.53 -4.48 -18.07
N VAL A 280 12.28 -3.66 -17.34
CA VAL A 280 12.15 -3.51 -15.88
C VAL A 280 10.79 -2.91 -15.48
N SER A 281 10.30 -1.94 -16.25
CA SER A 281 9.01 -1.30 -15.97
C SER A 281 7.85 -2.23 -16.29
N LEU A 282 7.96 -2.99 -17.38
CA LEU A 282 6.97 -3.99 -17.77
C LEU A 282 6.92 -5.15 -16.76
N ALA A 283 8.08 -5.66 -16.33
CA ALA A 283 8.16 -6.67 -15.28
C ALA A 283 7.55 -6.18 -13.96
N ALA A 284 7.83 -4.94 -13.56
CA ALA A 284 7.22 -4.34 -12.37
C ALA A 284 5.70 -4.20 -12.52
N LEU A 285 5.22 -3.82 -13.70
CA LEU A 285 3.79 -3.72 -13.97
C LEU A 285 3.11 -5.08 -13.84
N ILE A 286 3.65 -6.13 -14.45
CA ILE A 286 3.10 -7.49 -14.36
C ILE A 286 3.18 -8.02 -12.92
N ALA A 287 4.28 -7.79 -12.21
CA ALA A 287 4.42 -8.21 -10.82
C ALA A 287 3.35 -7.61 -9.89
N GLU A 288 2.97 -6.35 -10.11
CA GLU A 288 1.99 -5.66 -9.27
C GLU A 288 0.54 -5.88 -9.75
N THR A 289 0.30 -5.91 -11.06
CA THR A 289 -1.05 -6.07 -11.63
C THR A 289 -1.44 -7.53 -11.85
N GLY A 290 -0.46 -8.43 -12.02
CA GLY A 290 -0.66 -9.85 -12.29
C GLY A 290 -1.60 -10.51 -11.28
N PRO A 291 -1.38 -10.37 -9.95
CA PRO A 291 -2.27 -10.90 -8.94
C PRO A 291 -3.68 -10.31 -9.01
N LEU A 292 -3.84 -9.04 -9.40
CA LEU A 292 -5.16 -8.42 -9.55
C LEU A 292 -5.90 -8.98 -10.77
N LEU A 293 -5.19 -9.15 -11.89
CA LEU A 293 -5.73 -9.74 -13.13
C LEU A 293 -6.06 -11.22 -12.98
N GLU A 294 -5.36 -11.95 -12.11
CA GLU A 294 -5.68 -13.34 -11.76
C GLU A 294 -6.91 -13.47 -10.87
N ARG A 295 -7.22 -12.44 -10.06
CA ARG A 295 -8.27 -12.48 -9.02
C ARG A 295 -9.55 -11.75 -9.39
N CYS A 296 -9.56 -10.97 -10.47
CA CYS A 296 -10.71 -10.15 -10.85
C CYS A 296 -11.24 -10.55 -12.23
N ASP A 297 -12.55 -10.65 -12.34
CA ASP A 297 -13.22 -11.02 -13.59
C ASP A 297 -13.46 -9.82 -14.51
N ASN A 298 -13.44 -8.59 -13.96
CA ASN A 298 -13.75 -7.38 -14.70
C ASN A 298 -12.93 -6.16 -14.24
N PRO A 299 -12.75 -5.14 -15.11
CA PRO A 299 -11.95 -3.96 -14.80
C PRO A 299 -12.55 -3.09 -13.68
N GLU A 300 -13.87 -3.11 -13.49
CA GLU A 300 -14.53 -2.36 -12.41
C GLU A 300 -14.11 -2.90 -11.03
N GLN A 301 -13.96 -4.22 -10.88
CA GLN A 301 -13.44 -4.85 -9.67
C GLN A 301 -12.00 -4.41 -9.38
N VAL A 302 -11.14 -4.37 -10.40
CA VAL A 302 -9.75 -3.91 -10.27
C VAL A 302 -9.73 -2.44 -9.83
N ALA A 303 -10.55 -1.59 -10.45
CA ALA A 303 -10.66 -0.18 -10.09
C ALA A 303 -11.17 0.00 -8.65
N ALA A 304 -12.15 -0.80 -8.22
CA ALA A 304 -12.65 -0.77 -6.85
C ALA A 304 -11.57 -1.17 -5.83
N MET A 305 -10.82 -2.25 -6.10
CA MET A 305 -9.72 -2.70 -5.24
C MET A 305 -8.60 -1.66 -5.13
N CYS A 306 -8.28 -0.98 -6.23
CA CYS A 306 -7.25 0.07 -6.24
C CYS A 306 -7.74 1.41 -5.63
N GLY A 307 -9.01 1.49 -5.19
CA GLY A 307 -9.64 2.73 -4.73
C GLY A 307 -9.78 3.79 -5.83
N ALA A 308 -9.85 3.35 -7.09
CA ALA A 308 -9.98 4.15 -8.30
C ALA A 308 -11.41 4.16 -8.88
N ALA A 309 -12.34 3.40 -8.29
CA ALA A 309 -13.73 3.40 -8.71
C ALA A 309 -14.38 4.80 -8.51
N PRO A 310 -15.14 5.30 -9.50
CA PRO A 310 -15.82 6.59 -9.39
C PRO A 310 -16.90 6.52 -8.30
N VAL A 311 -16.83 7.43 -7.32
CA VAL A 311 -17.81 7.49 -6.23
C VAL A 311 -18.87 8.53 -6.58
N THR A 312 -20.12 8.11 -6.69
CA THR A 312 -21.24 9.04 -6.80
C THR A 312 -21.61 9.55 -5.41
N ARG A 313 -21.42 10.84 -5.14
CA ARG A 313 -21.93 11.49 -3.93
C ARG A 313 -23.30 12.10 -4.22
N ALA A 314 -24.33 11.43 -3.72
CA ALA A 314 -25.68 11.97 -3.63
C ALA A 314 -26.04 12.09 -2.14
N SER A 315 -26.34 13.29 -1.68
CA SER A 315 -26.88 13.55 -0.34
C SER A 315 -28.32 14.00 -0.50
N GLY A 316 -29.23 13.53 0.37
CA GLY A 316 -30.64 13.93 0.34
C GLY A 316 -30.88 15.44 0.48
N LYS A 317 -29.86 16.22 0.86
CA LYS A 317 -29.90 17.69 0.96
C LYS A 317 -29.35 18.42 -0.28
N SER A 318 -28.81 17.71 -1.26
CA SER A 318 -28.17 18.28 -2.44
C SER A 318 -28.76 17.68 -3.72
N PRO A 319 -29.49 18.47 -4.55
CA PRO A 319 -30.07 17.99 -5.81
C PRO A 319 -29.00 17.70 -6.89
N HIS A 320 -27.72 17.97 -6.61
CA HIS A 320 -26.61 17.72 -7.52
C HIS A 320 -25.88 16.43 -7.17
N ARG A 321 -26.00 15.42 -8.04
CA ARG A 321 -25.05 14.30 -8.08
C ARG A 321 -23.69 14.87 -8.46
N ARG A 322 -22.72 14.80 -7.55
CA ARG A 322 -21.32 15.00 -7.89
C ARG A 322 -20.67 13.63 -7.97
N VAL A 323 -19.94 13.37 -9.05
CA VAL A 323 -18.99 12.25 -9.13
C VAL A 323 -17.60 12.84 -8.88
N PRO A 324 -17.20 13.07 -7.61
CA PRO A 324 -15.82 13.41 -7.34
C PRO A 324 -14.94 12.21 -7.72
N LEU A 325 -13.96 12.42 -8.59
CA LEU A 325 -12.77 11.59 -8.67
C LEU A 325 -11.94 11.81 -7.39
N HIS A 326 -12.43 11.30 -6.27
CA HIS A 326 -11.68 11.33 -5.01
C HIS A 326 -10.78 10.09 -4.97
N ARG A 327 -9.47 10.30 -5.09
CA ARG A 327 -8.45 9.30 -4.73
C ARG A 327 -8.58 9.01 -3.24
N GLN A 328 -9.18 7.89 -2.86
CA GLN A 328 -9.19 7.50 -1.45
C GLN A 328 -7.75 7.14 -1.00
N GLN A 329 -7.40 7.55 0.21
CA GLN A 329 -6.07 7.41 0.83
C GLN A 329 -5.91 6.10 1.64
N ALA A 330 -6.72 5.08 1.39
CA ALA A 330 -6.50 3.76 1.95
C ALA A 330 -5.66 2.96 0.94
N CYS A 331 -4.34 3.09 1.04
CA CYS A 331 -3.41 2.31 0.24
C CYS A 331 -2.42 1.64 1.18
N THR A 332 -2.31 0.33 1.07
CA THR A 332 -1.16 -0.39 1.63
C THR A 332 0.10 0.09 0.90
N ARG A 333 1.29 -0.07 1.50
CA ARG A 333 2.55 0.46 0.93
C ARG A 333 2.84 0.01 -0.52
N ARG A 334 2.23 -1.09 -1.00
CA ARG A 334 2.36 -1.60 -2.38
C ARG A 334 1.56 -0.79 -3.41
N ASP A 335 0.33 -0.38 -3.07
CA ASP A 335 -0.51 0.44 -3.95
C ASP A 335 0.12 1.79 -4.29
N HIS A 336 1.06 2.27 -3.47
CA HIS A 336 1.77 3.52 -3.70
C HIS A 336 2.72 3.46 -4.92
N GLN A 337 3.26 2.27 -5.26
CA GLN A 337 4.12 2.09 -6.45
C GLN A 337 3.28 1.99 -7.73
N LEU A 338 2.19 1.22 -7.71
CA LEU A 338 1.15 1.21 -8.75
C LEU A 338 0.67 2.64 -9.05
N ARG A 339 0.44 3.46 -8.02
CA ARG A 339 0.06 4.88 -8.16
C ARG A 339 1.11 5.81 -8.77
N ARG A 340 2.40 5.46 -8.80
CA ARG A 340 3.40 6.23 -9.55
C ARG A 340 3.43 5.85 -11.03
N GLN A 341 2.98 4.65 -11.38
CA GLN A 341 2.96 4.15 -12.76
C GLN A 341 1.60 4.37 -13.45
N LEU A 342 0.49 4.31 -12.70
CA LEU A 342 -0.89 4.56 -13.17
C LEU A 342 -1.16 5.96 -13.76
N PRO A 343 -0.57 7.08 -13.29
CA PRO A 343 -0.80 8.41 -13.89
C PRO A 343 -0.29 8.46 -15.33
N THR A 344 0.77 7.70 -15.64
CA THR A 344 1.32 7.57 -16.98
C THR A 344 0.43 6.70 -17.87
N LEU A 345 -0.27 5.71 -17.29
CA LEU A 345 -1.12 4.77 -18.02
C LEU A 345 -2.55 5.29 -18.28
N LEU A 346 -3.11 6.12 -17.39
CA LEU A 346 -4.46 6.70 -17.55
C LEU A 346 -4.57 7.80 -18.62
N VAL A 347 -3.46 8.26 -19.19
CA VAL A 347 -3.46 9.25 -20.30
C VAL A 347 -3.63 8.58 -21.68
N LEU A 348 -3.61 7.25 -21.75
CA LEU A 348 -3.78 6.51 -23.00
C LEU A 348 -5.26 6.15 -23.22
N GLY A 349 -6.02 7.14 -23.68
CA GLY A 349 -7.45 7.01 -23.96
C GLY A 349 -8.05 8.34 -24.40
N GLY A 350 -7.56 8.88 -25.52
CA GLY A 350 -8.03 10.12 -26.11
C GLY A 350 -9.43 10.01 -26.71
N ARG A 351 -10.47 9.93 -25.89
CA ARG A 351 -11.82 10.37 -26.26
C ARG A 351 -12.35 11.29 -25.16
N ARG A 352 -12.30 12.60 -25.43
CA ARG A 352 -13.01 13.60 -24.64
C ARG A 352 -14.51 13.29 -24.78
N LEU A 353 -15.15 12.91 -23.67
CA LEU A 353 -16.60 13.03 -23.58
C LEU A 353 -16.95 14.52 -23.75
N PRO A 354 -17.92 14.89 -24.62
CA PRO A 354 -18.31 16.27 -24.77
C PRO A 354 -18.83 16.77 -23.41
N THR A 355 -18.14 17.78 -22.87
CA THR A 355 -18.59 18.49 -21.69
C THR A 355 -19.80 19.31 -22.13
N SER A 356 -20.99 18.96 -21.64
CA SER A 356 -22.14 19.84 -21.78
C SER A 356 -21.80 21.17 -21.12
N THR A 357 -21.69 22.24 -21.91
CA THR A 357 -21.52 23.61 -21.45
C THR A 357 -22.81 24.04 -20.75
N CYS A 358 -22.88 23.80 -19.44
CA CYS A 358 -23.85 24.48 -18.61
C CYS A 358 -23.37 25.92 -18.44
N ALA A 359 -23.81 26.79 -19.35
CA ALA A 359 -23.59 28.22 -19.26
C ALA A 359 -24.22 28.73 -17.95
N ARG A 360 -23.36 29.15 -17.01
CA ARG A 360 -23.77 29.88 -15.81
C ARG A 360 -24.47 31.17 -16.24
N ARG A 361 -25.78 31.27 -16.01
CA ARG A 361 -26.49 32.57 -16.02
C ARG A 361 -25.96 33.42 -14.86
N PRO A 362 -25.55 34.68 -15.09
CA PRO A 362 -25.25 35.60 -14.01
C PRO A 362 -26.55 36.04 -13.31
N THR A 363 -26.49 36.07 -11.98
CA THR A 363 -27.54 36.60 -11.10
C THR A 363 -27.71 38.11 -11.29
N SER A 364 -28.93 38.57 -11.54
CA SER A 364 -29.27 40.00 -11.65
C SER A 364 -29.38 40.66 -10.28
N SER A 365 -28.82 41.88 -10.16
CA SER A 365 -29.05 42.78 -9.03
C SER A 365 -30.42 43.48 -9.17
N ARG A 366 -31.18 43.55 -8.07
CA ARG A 366 -32.49 44.19 -7.98
C ARG A 366 -32.37 45.71 -7.99
N ARG A 367 -33.13 46.39 -8.87
CA ARG A 367 -33.73 47.72 -8.63
C ARG A 367 -35.09 47.83 -9.35
N PRO A 368 -36.02 48.69 -8.87
CA PRO A 368 -37.46 48.54 -9.02
C PRO A 368 -38.04 49.13 -10.31
N ASP A 369 -39.24 48.62 -10.64
CA ASP A 369 -40.12 48.81 -11.82
C ASP A 369 -40.48 50.28 -12.12
N PRO A 370 -40.74 50.61 -13.40
CA PRO A 370 -42.02 51.24 -13.72
C PRO A 370 -42.68 50.65 -14.98
N ARG A 371 -43.89 50.10 -14.81
CA ARG A 371 -44.91 49.92 -15.87
C ARG A 371 -45.54 51.30 -16.21
N PRO A 372 -46.32 51.53 -17.32
CA PRO A 372 -47.16 50.51 -17.98
C PRO A 372 -47.50 50.63 -19.50
N ARG A 373 -48.09 49.51 -19.98
CA ARG A 373 -49.26 49.36 -20.91
C ARG A 373 -49.04 49.19 -22.43
N MET A 374 -49.93 48.34 -22.96
CA MET A 374 -49.99 47.64 -24.25
C MET A 374 -50.87 48.38 -25.26
N ASP A 375 -50.88 47.92 -26.52
CA ASP A 375 -52.02 48.09 -27.43
C ASP A 375 -52.23 46.80 -28.28
N PRO A 376 -53.36 46.61 -28.98
CA PRO A 376 -54.37 45.58 -28.78
C PRO A 376 -54.53 44.76 -30.07
N SER A 377 -53.55 44.82 -30.98
CA SER A 377 -53.67 44.47 -32.39
C SER A 377 -53.06 43.12 -32.75
N HIS A 378 -52.69 42.29 -31.77
CA HIS A 378 -52.27 40.90 -32.03
C HIS A 378 -53.30 39.89 -31.54
N LEU A 379 -54.56 40.35 -31.41
CA LEU A 379 -55.77 39.53 -31.45
C LEU A 379 -55.69 38.54 -32.62
N GLY A 380 -55.60 37.27 -32.26
CA GLY A 380 -56.52 36.24 -32.73
C GLY A 380 -56.45 35.90 -34.21
N MET A 381 -55.83 34.76 -34.50
CA MET A 381 -56.28 33.75 -35.45
C MET A 381 -55.36 32.53 -35.24
N LEU A 382 -55.72 31.30 -34.90
CA LEU A 382 -56.91 30.50 -34.62
C LEU A 382 -56.32 29.29 -33.83
N ASP A 383 -56.83 28.88 -32.66
CA ASP A 383 -57.98 27.96 -32.51
C ASP A 383 -57.72 26.61 -33.24
N HIS A 384 -57.50 25.45 -32.61
CA HIS A 384 -58.34 24.73 -31.65
C HIS A 384 -57.64 23.47 -31.07
N ARG A 385 -57.98 23.12 -29.82
CA ARG A 385 -58.35 21.79 -29.23
C ARG A 385 -57.45 20.57 -29.53
N GLN A 386 -56.90 19.86 -28.53
CA GLN A 386 -57.66 19.05 -27.57
C GLN A 386 -57.05 18.99 -26.15
N ARG A 387 -57.96 18.84 -25.19
CA ARG A 387 -57.76 18.75 -23.74
C ARG A 387 -57.70 17.29 -23.31
N LEU A 388 -56.82 16.95 -22.35
CA LEU A 388 -57.06 15.86 -21.41
C LEU A 388 -56.94 16.42 -19.98
N ARG A 389 -58.02 16.30 -19.21
CA ARG A 389 -58.15 16.75 -17.82
C ARG A 389 -57.59 15.70 -16.83
N PRO A 390 -57.16 16.13 -15.64
CA PRO A 390 -56.66 15.25 -14.58
C PRO A 390 -57.82 14.64 -13.76
N LEU A 391 -57.67 13.38 -13.34
CA LEU A 391 -58.58 12.72 -12.40
C LEU A 391 -58.04 12.81 -10.96
N ALA A 392 -58.92 13.23 -10.05
CA ALA A 392 -58.69 13.39 -8.62
C ALA A 392 -58.87 12.06 -7.85
N THR A 393 -58.22 11.99 -6.69
CA THR A 393 -58.22 10.92 -5.69
C THR A 393 -59.51 10.83 -4.86
N PRO A 394 -59.76 9.69 -4.19
CA PRO A 394 -60.47 9.66 -2.91
C PRO A 394 -59.59 9.24 -1.73
N ARG A 395 -59.88 9.82 -0.57
CA ARG A 395 -59.30 9.59 0.78
C ARG A 395 -59.82 8.29 1.42
N ARG A 396 -59.01 7.65 2.27
CA ARG A 396 -59.42 6.87 3.46
C ARG A 396 -58.25 6.77 4.46
N THR A 397 -58.28 7.60 5.51
CA THR A 397 -58.56 7.27 6.94
C THR A 397 -57.51 6.41 7.65
N ALA A 398 -56.71 7.06 8.49
CA ALA A 398 -55.85 6.46 9.51
C ALA A 398 -56.63 6.17 10.81
N PRO A 399 -56.19 5.21 11.64
CA PRO A 399 -56.40 5.26 13.08
C PRO A 399 -55.22 5.95 13.79
N CYS A 400 -55.58 6.66 14.85
CA CYS A 400 -54.76 7.54 15.66
C CYS A 400 -54.15 6.79 16.87
N ARG A 401 -52.88 7.16 17.18
CA ARG A 401 -52.18 7.26 18.48
C ARG A 401 -52.46 6.29 19.64
N SER A 402 -51.38 5.86 20.29
CA SER A 402 -51.01 6.40 21.62
C SER A 402 -49.55 6.10 22.00
N ASP A 403 -48.80 7.16 22.29
CA ASP A 403 -47.59 7.17 23.12
C ASP A 403 -47.88 6.59 24.51
N LEU A 404 -47.02 5.68 25.01
CA LEU A 404 -46.87 5.44 26.45
C LEU A 404 -45.41 5.11 26.78
N THR A 405 -44.58 6.16 26.87
CA THR A 405 -43.53 6.17 27.89
C THR A 405 -44.21 6.39 29.25
N LYS A 406 -43.81 5.61 30.26
CA LYS A 406 -44.20 5.70 31.70
C LYS A 406 -45.46 4.96 32.15
N ARG A 407 -45.28 3.68 32.53
CA ARG A 407 -45.92 2.91 33.60
C ARG A 407 -45.19 1.55 33.61
N ALA A 408 -44.57 1.02 34.64
CA ALA A 408 -44.55 1.34 36.05
C ALA A 408 -43.24 0.79 36.67
N GLN A 409 -42.65 1.55 37.59
CA GLN A 409 -41.95 0.97 38.73
C GLN A 409 -42.98 0.26 39.62
N ALA A 410 -42.82 -1.04 39.84
CA ALA A 410 -43.34 -1.79 41.00
C ALA A 410 -42.63 -3.15 41.03
N LEU A 411 -41.58 -3.25 41.85
CA LEU A 411 -41.52 -4.15 43.03
C LEU A 411 -41.44 -5.65 42.72
N HIS A 412 -40.23 -6.22 42.83
CA HIS A 412 -39.94 -7.26 43.84
C HIS A 412 -38.42 -7.44 44.02
N GLN A 413 -37.94 -7.11 45.22
CA GLN A 413 -36.67 -7.57 45.78
C GLN A 413 -36.85 -9.00 46.34
N PRO A 414 -35.77 -9.77 46.44
CA PRO A 414 -35.54 -10.59 47.62
C PRO A 414 -34.45 -9.97 48.48
N ALA A 415 -34.77 -9.84 49.77
CA ALA A 415 -33.81 -9.61 50.85
C ALA A 415 -32.93 -10.84 51.03
N ASP A 416 -31.62 -10.63 51.19
CA ASP A 416 -30.86 -11.06 52.37
C ASP A 416 -29.37 -10.73 52.18
N LEU A 417 -28.91 -9.75 52.97
CA LEU A 417 -27.50 -9.49 53.28
C LEU A 417 -27.11 -10.36 54.49
N PRO A 418 -25.81 -10.58 54.70
CA PRO A 418 -25.21 -9.77 55.77
C PRO A 418 -23.94 -9.02 55.34
N ASN A 419 -23.88 -7.80 55.87
CA ASN A 419 -22.76 -6.87 55.86
C ASN A 419 -21.54 -7.41 56.63
N ALA A 420 -20.34 -7.13 56.10
CA ALA A 420 -19.18 -6.86 56.95
C ALA A 420 -18.28 -5.81 56.29
N ARG A 421 -18.44 -4.55 56.71
CA ARG A 421 -17.40 -3.53 56.60
C ARG A 421 -16.21 -3.98 57.44
N ARG A 422 -15.04 -4.15 56.85
CA ARG A 422 -13.75 -3.87 57.52
C ARG A 422 -12.75 -3.28 56.53
N SER A 423 -12.10 -2.27 57.04
CA SER A 423 -11.16 -1.32 56.48
C SER A 423 -9.72 -1.86 56.36
N LEU A 424 -9.05 -1.45 55.27
CA LEU A 424 -7.57 -1.25 55.10
C LEU A 424 -6.66 -2.50 55.06
N PRO A 425 -5.40 -2.41 54.57
CA PRO A 425 -4.78 -1.52 53.57
C PRO A 425 -3.95 -2.26 52.48
N TRP A 426 -3.47 -1.51 51.49
CA TRP A 426 -2.43 -1.89 50.52
C TRP A 426 -1.08 -2.25 51.20
N PRO A 427 -0.30 -3.19 50.65
CA PRO A 427 1.16 -3.22 50.83
C PRO A 427 1.88 -2.66 49.59
N ARG A 428 2.83 -1.77 49.88
CA ARG A 428 3.88 -1.28 48.98
C ARG A 428 4.92 -2.38 48.70
N GLY A 429 5.71 -2.15 47.66
CA GLY A 429 6.66 -3.10 47.12
C GLY A 429 7.83 -3.44 48.04
N HIS A 430 8.48 -4.55 47.66
CA HIS A 430 9.87 -4.81 47.99
C HIS A 430 10.64 -5.14 46.72
N ALA A 431 11.75 -4.42 46.59
CA ALA A 431 12.82 -4.66 45.65
C ALA A 431 13.51 -6.00 45.97
N VAL A 432 13.98 -6.69 44.93
CA VAL A 432 15.09 -7.65 45.05
C VAL A 432 16.12 -7.29 43.99
N SER A 433 17.24 -6.79 44.50
CA SER A 433 18.52 -6.60 43.85
C SER A 433 19.30 -7.92 43.77
N GLY A 434 19.93 -8.18 42.61
CA GLY A 434 21.31 -8.64 42.49
C GLY A 434 21.66 -10.11 42.78
N LEU A 435 22.32 -10.76 41.81
CA LEU A 435 23.51 -11.64 41.92
C LEU A 435 23.74 -12.27 40.52
N THR A 436 24.64 -11.75 39.67
CA THR A 436 26.04 -12.20 39.41
C THR A 436 26.26 -13.70 39.16
N ARG A 437 26.85 -13.95 37.97
CA ARG A 437 27.90 -14.93 37.59
C ARG A 437 27.76 -16.37 38.09
N GLN A 438 27.63 -17.29 37.14
CA GLN A 438 28.70 -18.23 36.77
C GLN A 438 28.66 -18.48 35.26
#